data_AF-A0A353G6C7-F1
#
_entry.id   AF-A0A353G6C7-F1
#
_cell.length_a   1.000
_cell.length_b   1.000
_cell.length_c   1.000
_cell.angle_alpha   90.00
_cell.angle_beta   90.00
_cell.angle_gamma   90.00
#
_symmetry.space_group_name_H-M   'P 1'
#
loop_
_entity.id
_entity.type
_entity.pdbx_description
1 polymer ?
#
loop_
_entity_poly.entity_id
_entity_poly.type
_entity_poly.pdbx_seq_one_letter_code
_entity_poly.pdbx_strand_id
1 'polypeptide(L)'
;MGNLVVGNYDLVDKPESASAFIYDIRTETMTQLTLGPLTTAYGIWQNEGDASEHYTIVGGYKGDSEINIGFVLDYDAKSKKISNKTTYNYNNTPGVNTHFEGITAVKGGYNLAATGASFASIAREADGSFGKAEWLPVSYPDSKETTGNTVIDNNIMGIFISDSGVQSYIATLSLD
;
A
#
# COMPACT_ATOMS: atom_id res chain seq x y z
N MET A 1 10.40 5.67 2.85
CA MET A 1 11.54 4.81 3.23
C MET A 1 12.67 5.07 2.25
N GLY A 2 13.92 5.13 2.70
CA GLY A 2 15.03 5.61 1.87
C GLY A 2 14.86 7.08 1.49
N ASN A 3 15.18 7.42 0.24
CA ASN A 3 15.19 8.80 -0.26
C ASN A 3 13.89 9.24 -0.94
N LEU A 4 12.89 8.37 -1.01
CA LEU A 4 11.61 8.66 -1.65
C LEU A 4 10.48 8.77 -0.62
N VAL A 5 9.61 9.74 -0.87
CA VAL A 5 8.34 9.95 -0.17
C VAL A 5 7.20 9.79 -1.18
N VAL A 6 6.14 9.11 -0.78
CA VAL A 6 4.91 8.98 -1.57
C VAL A 6 3.73 9.56 -0.80
N GLY A 7 2.72 9.95 -1.53
CA GLY A 7 1.48 10.47 -0.98
C GLY A 7 0.54 10.83 -2.12
N ASN A 8 -0.49 11.61 -1.78
CA ASN A 8 -1.36 12.24 -2.75
C ASN A 8 -1.66 13.70 -2.34
N TYR A 9 -2.19 14.46 -3.29
CA TYR A 9 -2.71 15.79 -3.07
C TYR A 9 -4.03 15.99 -3.81
N ASP A 10 -4.79 16.98 -3.37
CA ASP A 10 -5.93 17.52 -4.10
C ASP A 10 -5.58 18.84 -4.76
N LEU A 11 -6.25 19.14 -5.88
CA LEU A 11 -6.16 20.45 -6.52
C LEU A 11 -7.06 21.43 -5.76
N VAL A 12 -6.61 22.68 -5.62
CA VAL A 12 -7.26 23.75 -4.82
C VAL A 12 -8.77 23.89 -5.08
N ASP A 13 -9.21 23.68 -6.32
CA ASP A 13 -10.62 23.81 -6.73
C ASP A 13 -11.28 22.46 -7.07
N LYS A 14 -10.63 21.34 -6.76
CA LYS A 14 -11.13 19.98 -6.98
C LYS A 14 -10.79 19.09 -5.78
N PRO A 15 -11.51 19.26 -4.65
CA PRO A 15 -11.39 18.32 -3.54
C PRO A 15 -11.68 16.90 -4.02
N GLU A 16 -11.02 15.91 -3.41
CA GLU A 16 -11.13 14.49 -3.79
C GLU A 16 -10.67 14.20 -5.22
N SER A 17 -9.86 15.08 -5.82
CA SER A 17 -9.24 14.82 -7.13
C SER A 17 -8.13 13.77 -7.06
N ALA A 18 -7.55 13.58 -5.87
CA ALA A 18 -6.56 12.57 -5.50
C ALA A 18 -5.52 12.28 -6.61
N SER A 19 -4.40 12.99 -6.55
CA SER A 19 -3.25 12.78 -7.45
C SER A 19 -2.04 12.31 -6.66
N ALA A 20 -1.58 11.10 -6.93
CA ALA A 20 -0.40 10.55 -6.28
C ALA A 20 0.88 11.24 -6.74
N PHE A 21 1.87 11.28 -5.84
CA PHE A 21 3.20 11.80 -6.13
C PHE A 21 4.29 10.90 -5.58
N ILE A 22 5.48 11.05 -6.18
CA ILE A 22 6.75 10.55 -5.68
C ILE A 22 7.66 11.77 -5.53
N TYR A 23 8.12 12.06 -4.33
CA TYR A 23 9.08 13.10 -4.04
C TYR A 23 10.44 12.47 -3.75
N ASP A 24 11.45 12.82 -4.56
CA ASP A 24 12.84 12.40 -4.34
C ASP A 24 13.58 13.49 -3.55
N ILE A 25 13.95 13.16 -2.31
CA ILE A 25 14.60 14.08 -1.38
C ILE A 25 16.00 14.47 -1.86
N ARG A 26 16.70 13.61 -2.62
CA ARG A 26 18.07 13.89 -3.07
C ARG A 26 18.12 14.94 -4.16
N THR A 27 17.08 14.96 -5.00
CA THR A 27 16.97 15.85 -6.16
C THR A 27 15.92 16.94 -5.94
N GLU A 28 15.27 16.95 -4.79
CA GLU A 28 14.15 17.82 -4.42
C GLU A 28 13.06 17.88 -5.50
N THR A 29 12.86 16.79 -6.22
CA THR A 29 11.97 16.73 -7.38
C THR A 29 10.71 15.96 -7.05
N MET A 30 9.56 16.57 -7.34
CA MET A 30 8.26 15.91 -7.29
C MET A 30 7.88 15.38 -8.68
N THR A 31 7.53 14.11 -8.75
CA THR A 31 7.01 13.44 -9.95
C THR A 31 5.59 12.99 -9.68
N GLN A 32 4.67 13.30 -10.60
CA GLN A 32 3.31 12.78 -10.49
C GLN A 32 3.30 11.28 -10.80
N LEU A 33 2.64 10.50 -9.94
CA LEU A 33 2.36 9.08 -10.18
C LEU A 33 0.91 8.95 -10.64
N THR A 34 0.70 8.48 -11.87
CA THR A 34 -0.64 8.31 -12.43
C THR A 34 -0.81 6.90 -12.99
N LEU A 35 -1.74 6.15 -12.42
CA LEU A 35 -2.20 4.84 -12.94
C LEU A 35 -3.61 4.93 -13.52
N GLY A 36 -4.32 6.00 -13.16
CA GLY A 36 -5.71 6.29 -13.50
C GLY A 36 -6.23 7.43 -12.62
N PRO A 37 -7.53 7.75 -12.70
CA PRO A 37 -8.15 8.73 -11.81
C PRO A 37 -8.00 8.33 -10.33
N LEU A 38 -7.96 9.32 -9.45
CA LEU A 38 -7.96 9.13 -8.00
C LEU A 38 -6.81 8.24 -7.48
N THR A 39 -5.64 8.29 -8.14
CA THR A 39 -4.48 7.49 -7.72
C THR A 39 -3.96 8.07 -6.40
N THR A 40 -3.76 7.21 -5.41
CA THR A 40 -3.10 7.52 -4.13
C THR A 40 -2.04 6.48 -3.84
N ALA A 41 -0.95 6.87 -3.18
CA ALA A 41 0.15 5.99 -2.81
C ALA A 41 0.51 6.24 -1.34
N TYR A 42 0.38 5.22 -0.49
CA TYR A 42 0.58 5.37 0.96
C TYR A 42 1.73 4.52 1.49
N GLY A 43 2.06 3.41 0.83
CA GLY A 43 3.18 2.57 1.21
C GLY A 43 4.33 2.64 0.20
N ILE A 44 5.57 2.67 0.73
CA ILE A 44 6.79 2.57 -0.07
C ILE A 44 7.85 1.76 0.71
N TRP A 45 8.52 0.86 0.00
CA TRP A 45 9.66 0.10 0.50
C TRP A 45 10.88 0.28 -0.40
N GLN A 46 12.06 0.47 0.19
CA GLN A 46 13.33 0.46 -0.55
C GLN A 46 13.85 -0.97 -0.64
N ASN A 47 13.95 -1.50 -1.85
CA ASN A 47 14.37 -2.88 -2.10
C ASN A 47 15.90 -2.97 -2.00
N GLU A 48 16.45 -4.12 -1.61
CA GLU A 48 17.90 -4.39 -1.67
C GLU A 48 18.80 -3.49 -0.79
N GLY A 49 18.20 -2.75 0.15
CA GLY A 49 18.91 -1.97 1.19
C GLY A 49 19.12 -0.49 0.86
N ASP A 50 19.79 0.22 1.78
CA ASP A 50 19.79 1.69 1.86
C ASP A 50 20.39 2.42 0.65
N ALA A 51 21.27 1.76 -0.11
CA ALA A 51 21.93 2.33 -1.29
C ALA A 51 21.15 2.09 -2.60
N SER A 52 20.04 1.35 -2.55
CA SER A 52 19.30 0.95 -3.75
C SER A 52 18.49 2.10 -4.35
N GLU A 53 18.38 2.08 -5.67
CA GLU A 53 17.50 2.96 -6.45
C GLU A 53 16.15 2.29 -6.76
N HIS A 54 15.93 1.06 -6.28
CA HIS A 54 14.75 0.26 -6.58
C HIS A 54 13.78 0.29 -5.41
N TYR A 55 12.53 0.62 -5.69
CA TYR A 55 11.47 0.77 -4.70
C TYR A 55 10.25 -0.04 -5.11
N THR A 56 9.49 -0.50 -4.13
CA THR A 56 8.14 -1.02 -4.33
C THR A 56 7.15 -0.05 -3.71
N ILE A 57 6.16 0.39 -4.49
CA ILE A 57 5.17 1.38 -4.09
C ILE A 57 3.79 0.74 -4.13
N VAL A 58 2.97 1.05 -3.13
CA VAL A 58 1.61 0.54 -2.99
C VAL A 58 0.61 1.65 -2.70
N GLY A 59 -0.64 1.39 -3.06
CA GLY A 59 -1.73 2.32 -2.84
C GLY A 59 -3.00 1.83 -3.50
N GLY A 60 -3.81 2.77 -4.00
CA GLY A 60 -5.03 2.45 -4.73
C GLY A 60 -5.37 3.51 -5.77
N TYR A 61 -6.24 3.15 -6.69
CA TYR A 61 -6.75 4.06 -7.71
C TYR A 61 -8.15 3.65 -8.17
N LYS A 62 -8.82 4.55 -8.89
CA LYS A 62 -10.07 4.22 -9.59
C LYS A 62 -9.73 3.61 -10.95
N GLY A 63 -10.05 2.33 -11.14
CA GLY A 63 -9.97 1.68 -12.45
C GLY A 63 -11.17 1.99 -13.33
N ASP A 64 -11.17 1.43 -14.53
CA ASP A 64 -12.19 1.72 -15.55
C ASP A 64 -13.61 1.29 -15.13
N SER A 65 -13.72 0.17 -14.42
CA SER A 65 -14.98 -0.42 -13.95
C SER A 65 -15.08 -0.59 -12.43
N GLU A 66 -14.02 -0.33 -11.69
CA GLU A 66 -13.94 -0.56 -10.25
C GLU A 66 -13.39 0.66 -9.51
N ILE A 67 -13.95 0.94 -8.34
CA ILE A 67 -13.48 2.01 -7.45
C ILE A 67 -12.58 1.37 -6.40
N ASN A 68 -11.47 2.02 -6.05
CA ASN A 68 -10.50 1.52 -5.08
C ASN A 68 -9.98 0.12 -5.43
N ILE A 69 -9.17 0.05 -6.49
CA ILE A 69 -8.34 -1.11 -6.81
C ILE A 69 -6.97 -0.88 -6.16
N GLY A 70 -6.52 -1.84 -5.36
CA GLY A 70 -5.20 -1.80 -4.74
C GLY A 70 -4.14 -2.08 -5.80
N PHE A 71 -2.98 -1.42 -5.71
CA PHE A 71 -1.86 -1.71 -6.60
C PHE A 71 -0.57 -1.95 -5.85
N VAL A 72 0.30 -2.71 -6.50
CA VAL A 72 1.71 -2.84 -6.17
C VAL A 72 2.50 -2.66 -7.46
N LEU A 73 3.57 -1.88 -7.41
CA LEU A 73 4.46 -1.66 -8.56
C LEU A 73 5.90 -1.51 -8.13
N ASP A 74 6.82 -1.78 -9.05
CA ASP A 74 8.22 -1.42 -8.91
C ASP A 74 8.48 -0.05 -9.53
N TYR A 75 9.36 0.71 -8.87
CA TYR A 75 9.82 2.02 -9.30
C TYR A 75 11.34 2.11 -9.21
N ASP A 76 11.98 2.46 -10.33
CA ASP A 76 13.41 2.73 -10.39
C ASP A 76 13.62 4.26 -10.31
N ALA A 77 14.20 4.74 -9.21
CA ALA A 77 14.36 6.16 -8.93
C ALA A 77 15.36 6.85 -9.86
N LYS A 78 16.34 6.11 -10.38
CA LYS A 78 17.37 6.63 -11.29
C LYS A 78 16.81 6.94 -12.68
N SER A 79 16.02 6.02 -13.22
CA SER A 79 15.42 6.08 -14.55
C SER A 79 13.98 6.60 -14.54
N LYS A 80 13.38 6.71 -13.35
CA LYS A 80 11.98 7.10 -13.09
C LYS A 80 10.96 6.17 -13.75
N LYS A 81 11.32 4.91 -13.96
CA LYS A 81 10.49 3.92 -14.66
C LYS A 81 9.64 3.10 -13.68
N ILE A 82 8.40 2.86 -14.08
CA ILE A 82 7.49 1.92 -13.41
C ILE A 82 7.57 0.57 -14.13
N SER A 83 7.54 -0.52 -13.36
CA SER A 83 7.49 -1.90 -13.89
C SER A 83 6.70 -2.83 -12.95
N ASN A 84 6.42 -4.05 -13.42
CA ASN A 84 5.74 -5.11 -12.66
C ASN A 84 4.45 -4.69 -11.96
N LYS A 85 3.67 -3.77 -12.54
CA LYS A 85 2.43 -3.31 -11.92
C LYS A 85 1.41 -4.45 -11.82
N THR A 86 0.96 -4.76 -10.61
CA THR A 86 -0.12 -5.72 -10.34
C THR A 86 -1.22 -5.06 -9.53
N THR A 87 -2.47 -5.45 -9.80
CA THR A 87 -3.66 -4.93 -9.13
C THR A 87 -4.35 -6.00 -8.29
N TYR A 88 -4.98 -5.57 -7.20
CA TYR A 88 -5.58 -6.44 -6.21
C TYR A 88 -6.96 -5.95 -5.80
N ASN A 89 -7.87 -6.90 -5.59
CA ASN A 89 -9.14 -6.70 -4.89
C ASN A 89 -9.11 -7.50 -3.60
N TYR A 90 -9.84 -7.03 -2.58
CA TYR A 90 -9.89 -7.72 -1.30
C TYR A 90 -10.37 -9.16 -1.49
N ASN A 91 -9.70 -10.09 -0.81
CA ASN A 91 -9.97 -11.53 -0.89
C ASN A 91 -9.97 -12.09 -2.32
N ASN A 92 -9.21 -11.46 -3.23
CA ASN A 92 -9.14 -11.80 -4.66
C ASN A 92 -10.52 -11.86 -5.35
N THR A 93 -11.48 -11.07 -4.88
CA THR A 93 -12.84 -11.04 -5.42
C THR A 93 -13.03 -9.77 -6.27
N PRO A 94 -13.21 -9.90 -7.60
CA PRO A 94 -13.40 -8.74 -8.48
C PRO A 94 -14.54 -7.84 -8.00
N GLY A 95 -14.36 -6.53 -8.14
CA GLY A 95 -15.31 -5.52 -7.68
C GLY A 95 -15.37 -5.28 -6.17
N VAL A 96 -14.62 -6.03 -5.35
CA VAL A 96 -14.48 -5.74 -3.92
C VAL A 96 -13.33 -4.75 -3.72
N ASN A 97 -13.66 -3.58 -3.18
CA ASN A 97 -12.73 -2.49 -2.96
C ASN A 97 -11.54 -2.93 -2.10
N THR A 98 -10.34 -2.46 -2.46
CA THR A 98 -9.15 -2.56 -1.64
C THR A 98 -8.23 -1.37 -1.90
N HIS A 99 -7.55 -0.91 -0.86
CA HIS A 99 -6.47 0.04 -0.94
C HIS A 99 -5.37 -0.43 0.00
N PHE A 100 -4.11 -0.31 -0.42
CA PHE A 100 -2.95 -0.64 0.42
C PHE A 100 -2.40 0.60 1.12
N GLU A 101 -2.38 0.52 2.45
CA GLU A 101 -2.05 1.61 3.37
C GLU A 101 -0.56 1.57 3.77
N GLY A 102 0.04 0.38 3.76
CA GLY A 102 1.44 0.19 4.13
C GLY A 102 2.02 -1.10 3.57
N ILE A 103 3.35 -1.19 3.56
CA ILE A 103 4.10 -2.31 2.99
C ILE A 103 5.37 -2.56 3.80
N THR A 104 5.75 -3.83 3.92
CA THR A 104 7.02 -4.28 4.46
C THR A 104 7.54 -5.46 3.63
N ALA A 105 8.85 -5.52 3.39
CA ALA A 105 9.44 -6.68 2.74
C ALA A 105 9.61 -7.82 3.74
N VAL A 106 9.33 -9.03 3.28
CA VAL A 106 9.59 -10.27 3.99
C VAL A 106 10.34 -11.24 3.09
N LYS A 107 10.78 -12.38 3.63
CA LYS A 107 11.46 -13.39 2.82
C LYS A 107 10.53 -13.87 1.71
N GLY A 108 10.91 -13.61 0.45
CA GLY A 108 10.19 -14.06 -0.73
C GLY A 108 9.03 -13.18 -1.16
N GLY A 109 8.84 -11.98 -0.58
CA GLY A 109 7.73 -11.13 -0.95
C GLY A 109 7.50 -9.93 -0.03
N TYR A 110 6.24 -9.56 0.12
CA TYR A 110 5.83 -8.40 0.90
C TYR A 110 4.57 -8.70 1.70
N ASN A 111 4.49 -8.11 2.89
CA ASN A 111 3.26 -8.02 3.65
C ASN A 111 2.72 -6.58 3.53
N LEU A 112 1.39 -6.45 3.50
CA LEU A 112 0.70 -5.19 3.29
C LEU A 112 -0.42 -5.01 4.31
N ALA A 113 -0.59 -3.76 4.76
CA ALA A 113 -1.81 -3.33 5.42
C ALA A 113 -2.78 -2.84 4.34
N ALA A 114 -4.05 -3.23 4.45
CA ALA A 114 -5.09 -2.89 3.51
C ALA A 114 -6.36 -2.37 4.22
N THR A 115 -7.22 -1.71 3.45
CA THR A 115 -8.48 -1.13 3.90
C THR A 115 -9.30 -2.07 4.79
N GLY A 116 -9.93 -1.51 5.83
CA GLY A 116 -10.83 -2.25 6.72
C GLY A 116 -10.12 -3.23 7.65
N ALA A 117 -8.87 -2.93 8.03
CA ALA A 117 -8.03 -3.78 8.87
C ALA A 117 -7.79 -5.15 8.24
N SER A 118 -7.25 -5.14 7.02
CA SER A 118 -6.88 -6.38 6.34
C SER A 118 -5.38 -6.48 6.20
N PHE A 119 -4.85 -7.68 6.35
CA PHE A 119 -3.48 -8.02 6.04
C PHE A 119 -3.44 -8.80 4.74
N ALA A 120 -2.51 -8.45 3.86
CA ALA A 120 -2.22 -9.22 2.66
C ALA A 120 -0.75 -9.64 2.65
N SER A 121 -0.47 -10.86 2.22
CA SER A 121 0.88 -11.28 1.84
C SER A 121 0.92 -11.59 0.36
N ILE A 122 1.93 -11.09 -0.32
CA ILE A 122 2.16 -11.33 -1.75
C ILE A 122 3.57 -11.89 -1.94
N ALA A 123 3.68 -12.92 -2.76
CA ALA A 123 4.98 -13.44 -3.18
C ALA A 123 5.61 -12.50 -4.23
N ARG A 124 6.94 -12.43 -4.21
CA ARG A 124 7.76 -11.92 -5.30
C ARG A 124 8.25 -13.12 -6.10
N GLU A 125 7.73 -13.28 -7.31
CA GLU A 125 8.03 -14.43 -8.17
C GLU A 125 9.45 -14.34 -8.73
N ALA A 126 9.98 -15.47 -9.20
CA ALA A 126 11.34 -15.57 -9.73
C ALA A 126 11.56 -14.70 -11.00
N ASP A 127 10.50 -14.40 -11.74
CA ASP A 127 10.53 -13.51 -12.90
C ASP A 127 10.41 -12.02 -12.53
N GLY A 128 10.28 -11.71 -11.22
CA GLY A 128 10.13 -10.37 -10.69
C GLY A 128 8.69 -9.87 -10.62
N SER A 129 7.71 -10.65 -11.08
CA SER A 129 6.29 -10.30 -10.95
C SER A 129 5.80 -10.45 -9.50
N PHE A 130 4.64 -9.85 -9.20
CA PHE A 130 3.97 -10.04 -7.92
C PHE A 130 2.92 -11.14 -8.03
N GLY A 131 2.98 -12.10 -7.11
CA GLY A 131 2.05 -13.21 -7.01
C GLY A 131 0.66 -12.80 -6.50
N LYS A 132 -0.22 -13.80 -6.39
CA LYS A 132 -1.55 -13.64 -5.81
C LYS A 132 -1.45 -13.29 -4.31
N ALA A 133 -2.39 -12.49 -3.82
CA ALA A 133 -2.45 -12.14 -2.41
C ALA A 133 -3.14 -13.22 -1.56
N GLU A 134 -2.52 -13.56 -0.43
CA GLU A 134 -3.12 -14.27 0.68
C GLU A 134 -3.63 -13.25 1.70
N TRP A 135 -4.87 -13.41 2.16
CA TRP A 135 -5.56 -12.39 2.95
C TRP A 135 -5.91 -12.91 4.35
N LEU A 136 -5.65 -12.08 5.36
CA LEU A 136 -6.15 -12.27 6.73
C LEU A 136 -6.94 -11.04 7.16
N PRO A 137 -8.23 -11.18 7.49
CA PRO A 137 -8.97 -10.10 8.13
C PRO A 137 -8.46 -9.90 9.56
N VAL A 138 -8.41 -8.66 10.01
CA VAL A 138 -8.05 -8.28 11.37
C VAL A 138 -9.20 -7.50 11.98
N SER A 139 -9.57 -7.86 13.20
CA SER A 139 -10.62 -7.17 13.93
C SER A 139 -10.25 -7.16 15.40
N TYR A 140 -10.34 -6.00 16.03
CA TYR A 140 -10.16 -5.89 17.46
C TYR A 140 -11.46 -6.32 18.18
N PRO A 141 -11.40 -7.22 19.18
CA PRO A 141 -12.59 -7.70 19.88
C PRO A 141 -13.47 -6.56 20.41
N ASP A 142 -14.78 -6.68 20.22
CA ASP A 142 -15.80 -5.73 20.68
C ASP A 142 -15.63 -4.28 20.19
N SER A 143 -14.81 -4.05 19.16
CA SER A 143 -14.67 -2.74 18.53
C SER A 143 -15.85 -2.41 17.62
N LYS A 144 -16.18 -1.12 17.52
CA LYS A 144 -17.16 -0.59 16.55
C LYS A 144 -16.56 -0.53 15.14
N GLU A 145 -15.27 -0.26 15.08
CA GLU A 145 -14.49 -0.18 13.85
C GLU A 145 -13.03 -0.52 14.19
N THR A 146 -12.36 -1.21 13.27
CA THR A 146 -10.92 -1.47 13.31
C THR A 146 -10.34 -1.07 11.96
N THR A 147 -9.19 -0.39 11.96
CA THR A 147 -8.44 -0.02 10.77
C THR A 147 -7.10 -0.72 10.72
N GLY A 148 -6.52 -0.86 9.54
CA GLY A 148 -5.13 -1.28 9.35
C GLY A 148 -4.41 -0.14 8.66
N ASN A 149 -3.45 0.49 9.31
CA ASN A 149 -2.83 1.72 8.82
C ASN A 149 -1.40 1.49 8.33
N THR A 150 -0.72 0.48 8.87
CA THR A 150 0.65 0.17 8.46
C THR A 150 1.01 -1.26 8.87
N VAL A 151 2.13 -1.76 8.36
CA VAL A 151 2.63 -3.11 8.61
C VAL A 151 4.15 -3.10 8.72
N ILE A 152 4.71 -3.91 9.61
CA ILE A 152 6.14 -4.20 9.70
C ILE A 152 6.32 -5.67 10.03
N ASP A 153 7.10 -6.38 9.20
CA ASP A 153 7.18 -7.83 9.20
C ASP A 153 5.78 -8.47 9.17
N ASN A 154 5.42 -9.23 10.20
CA ASN A 154 4.13 -9.88 10.35
C ASN A 154 3.18 -9.10 11.27
N ASN A 155 3.48 -7.84 11.57
CA ASN A 155 2.71 -7.03 12.51
C ASN A 155 1.93 -5.95 11.78
N ILE A 156 0.61 -6.03 11.83
CA ILE A 156 -0.25 -4.93 11.38
C ILE A 156 -0.53 -4.00 12.56
N MET A 157 -0.55 -2.70 12.29
CA MET A 157 -0.84 -1.67 13.28
C MET A 157 -1.94 -0.76 12.76
N GLY A 158 -2.80 -0.32 13.66
CA GLY A 158 -3.89 0.59 13.32
C GLY A 158 -4.58 1.13 14.56
N ILE A 159 -5.82 1.57 14.36
CA ILE A 159 -6.69 2.04 15.45
C ILE A 159 -7.96 1.21 15.51
N PHE A 160 -8.60 1.23 16.67
CA PHE A 160 -9.95 0.72 16.86
C PHE A 160 -10.78 1.71 17.68
N ILE A 161 -12.09 1.67 17.45
CA ILE A 161 -13.07 2.51 18.16
C ILE A 161 -13.76 1.68 19.22
N SER A 162 -13.66 2.11 20.47
CA SER A 162 -14.33 1.52 21.64
C SER A 162 -15.27 2.53 22.30
N ASP A 163 -16.02 2.11 23.32
CA ASP A 163 -16.80 3.04 24.14
C ASP A 163 -15.93 4.05 24.91
N SER A 164 -14.66 3.71 25.14
CA SER A 164 -13.67 4.61 25.77
C SER A 164 -12.97 5.56 24.79
N GLY A 165 -13.31 5.49 23.48
CA GLY A 165 -12.71 6.31 22.43
C GLY A 165 -11.80 5.53 21.48
N VAL A 166 -10.99 6.29 20.72
CA VAL A 166 -10.03 5.77 19.74
C VAL A 166 -8.75 5.29 20.44
N GLN A 167 -8.35 4.05 20.16
CA GLN A 167 -7.15 3.43 20.72
C GLN A 167 -6.32 2.80 19.60
N SER A 168 -5.01 2.67 19.80
CA SER A 168 -4.13 1.97 18.87
C SER A 168 -3.99 0.49 19.23
N TYR A 169 -3.67 -0.33 18.23
CA TYR A 169 -3.33 -1.73 18.44
C TYR A 169 -2.18 -2.19 17.55
N ILE A 170 -1.60 -3.32 17.92
CA ILE A 170 -0.70 -4.13 17.09
C ILE A 170 -1.22 -5.58 17.13
N ALA A 171 -1.27 -6.22 15.97
CA ALA A 171 -1.60 -7.63 15.85
C ALA A 171 -0.49 -8.34 15.07
N THR A 172 0.09 -9.38 15.68
CA THR A 172 1.06 -10.27 15.03
C THR A 172 0.31 -11.41 14.35
N LEU A 173 0.54 -11.57 13.06
CA LEU A 173 -0.18 -12.53 12.24
C LEU A 173 0.75 -13.66 11.78
N SER A 174 0.18 -14.84 11.55
CA SER A 174 0.84 -15.94 10.87
C SER A 174 -0.10 -16.41 9.77
N LEU A 175 0.42 -16.47 8.54
CA LEU A 175 -0.20 -17.23 7.47
C LEU A 175 0.25 -18.69 7.62
N ASP A 176 -0.69 -19.61 7.52
CA ASP A 176 -0.46 -21.06 7.63
C ASP A 176 0.16 -21.64 6.35
#